data_AF-H6BD61-F1
#
_entry.id   AF-H6BD61-F1
#
_cell.length_a   1.000
_cell.length_b   1.000
_cell.length_c   1.000
_cell.angle_alpha   90.00
_cell.angle_beta   90.00
_cell.angle_gamma   90.00
#
_symmetry.space_group_name_H-M   'P 1'
#
loop_
_entity.id
_entity.type
_entity.pdbx_description
1 polymer ?
#
loop_
_entity_poly.entity_id
_entity_poly.type
_entity_poly.pdbx_seq_one_letter_code
_entity_poly.pdbx_strand_id
1 'polypeptide(L)'
;LQWHLFLGKSGSGWMMNRLKDGSKFYYNTQTKDYKWSRPEDVVKDHGLLNKEEIQRVVSNVTAAHDREHLFMSNENLIVKIKATYRGYQARKSYKERLDFMKRQLPLILKIQSKWKMVLQKKKYRDRLK
;
A
#
# COMPACT_ATOMS: atom_id res chain seq x y z
N LEU A 1 2.08 -44.25 32.28
CA LEU A 1 1.60 -42.86 32.28
C LEU A 1 2.01 -42.22 30.96
N GLN A 2 1.17 -42.34 29.93
CA GLN A 2 1.52 -41.97 28.55
C GLN A 2 0.80 -40.67 28.17
N TRP A 3 1.56 -39.58 28.16
CA TRP A 3 1.12 -38.29 27.64
C TRP A 3 1.18 -38.30 26.12
N HIS A 4 0.05 -38.52 25.46
CA HIS A 4 -0.08 -38.36 24.01
C HIS A 4 -1.29 -37.48 23.67
N LEU A 5 -1.10 -36.16 23.78
CA LEU A 5 -1.89 -35.23 22.97
C LEU A 5 -0.99 -34.73 21.85
N PHE A 6 -0.99 -35.50 20.76
CA PHE A 6 -0.39 -35.17 19.48
C PHE A 6 -1.02 -33.91 18.89
N LEU A 7 -0.15 -33.03 18.38
CA LEU A 7 -0.47 -31.91 17.49
C LEU A 7 -1.43 -32.36 16.36
N GLY A 8 -2.48 -31.59 16.10
CA GLY A 8 -3.21 -31.63 14.83
C GLY A 8 -4.04 -32.90 14.57
N LYS A 9 -4.84 -33.37 15.53
CA LYS A 9 -5.86 -34.40 15.23
C LYS A 9 -6.98 -33.83 14.34
N SER A 10 -6.83 -33.98 13.03
CA SER A 10 -7.93 -33.95 12.06
C SER A 10 -8.58 -35.34 11.99
N GLY A 11 -9.89 -35.42 11.75
CA GLY A 11 -10.61 -36.70 11.63
C GLY A 11 -11.62 -37.00 12.74
N SER A 12 -11.91 -36.08 13.67
CA SER A 12 -13.00 -36.28 14.63
C SER A 12 -14.38 -36.27 13.96
N GLY A 13 -14.49 -35.71 12.74
CA GLY A 13 -15.74 -35.60 11.99
C GLY A 13 -16.71 -34.56 12.56
N TRP A 14 -16.41 -33.99 13.74
CA TRP A 14 -17.24 -33.03 14.43
C TRP A 14 -16.90 -31.60 14.01
N MET A 15 -17.91 -30.91 13.49
CA MET A 15 -17.87 -29.48 13.19
C MET A 15 -18.63 -28.71 14.28
N MET A 16 -18.09 -27.57 14.71
CA MET A 16 -18.78 -26.65 15.61
C MET A 16 -19.23 -25.42 14.82
N ASN A 17 -20.54 -25.18 14.82
CA ASN A 17 -21.18 -23.99 14.28
C ASN A 17 -21.74 -23.14 15.42
N ARG A 18 -21.76 -21.83 15.21
CA ARG A 18 -22.41 -20.89 16.11
C ARG A 18 -23.68 -20.35 15.43
N LEU A 19 -24.77 -20.32 16.18
CA LEU A 19 -26.04 -19.74 15.74
C LEU A 19 -26.08 -18.23 16.02
N LYS A 20 -27.08 -17.54 15.47
CA LYS A 20 -27.22 -16.08 15.57
C LYS A 20 -27.40 -15.59 17.02
N ASP A 21 -27.98 -16.42 17.86
CA ASP A 21 -28.20 -16.21 19.31
C ASP A 21 -26.93 -16.48 20.15
N GLY A 22 -25.83 -16.90 19.53
CA GLY A 22 -24.58 -17.26 20.20
C GLY A 22 -24.51 -18.71 20.68
N SER A 23 -25.59 -19.48 20.53
CA SER A 23 -25.62 -20.91 20.88
C SER A 23 -24.67 -21.71 20.01
N LYS A 24 -24.00 -22.71 20.61
CA LYS A 24 -23.07 -23.61 19.90
C LYS A 24 -23.82 -24.88 19.48
N PHE A 25 -23.62 -25.27 18.23
CA PHE A 25 -24.19 -26.45 17.62
C PHE A 25 -23.07 -27.33 17.07
N TYR A 26 -23.06 -28.59 17.47
CA TYR A 26 -22.06 -29.56 17.06
C TYR A 26 -22.71 -30.58 16.13
N TYR A 27 -22.09 -30.81 14.98
CA TYR A 27 -22.59 -31.74 13.96
C TYR A 27 -21.48 -32.66 13.50
N ASN A 28 -21.73 -33.97 13.50
CA ASN A 28 -20.81 -34.95 12.95
C ASN A 28 -21.11 -35.19 11.47
N THR A 29 -20.15 -34.89 10.60
CA THR A 29 -20.34 -35.01 9.14
C THR A 29 -20.36 -36.46 8.67
N GLN A 30 -19.75 -37.39 9.43
CA GLN A 30 -19.66 -38.81 9.12
C GLN A 30 -20.90 -39.57 9.62
N THR A 31 -21.22 -39.47 10.92
CA THR A 31 -22.35 -40.21 11.52
C THR A 31 -23.70 -39.52 11.34
N LYS A 32 -23.71 -38.24 10.95
CA LYS A 32 -24.91 -37.38 10.86
C LYS A 32 -25.55 -37.03 12.21
N ASP A 33 -24.89 -37.34 13.32
CA ASP A 33 -25.35 -36.97 14.67
C ASP A 33 -25.20 -35.47 14.94
N TYR A 34 -26.00 -34.98 15.89
CA TYR A 34 -25.92 -33.60 16.36
C TYR A 34 -26.02 -33.50 17.89
N LYS A 35 -25.36 -32.50 18.46
CA LYS A 35 -25.36 -32.21 19.90
C LYS A 35 -25.34 -30.70 20.16
N TRP A 36 -26.02 -30.28 21.23
CA TRP A 36 -26.03 -28.88 21.71
C TRP A 36 -24.98 -28.60 22.80
N SER A 37 -24.47 -29.66 23.45
CA SER A 37 -23.34 -29.59 24.38
C SER A 37 -22.04 -30.01 23.69
N ARG A 38 -20.91 -29.50 24.15
CA ARG A 38 -19.59 -29.91 23.67
C ARG A 38 -19.31 -31.33 24.14
N PRO A 39 -19.12 -32.32 23.25
CA PRO A 39 -18.70 -33.66 23.68
C PRO A 39 -17.23 -33.65 24.12
N GLU A 40 -16.89 -34.51 25.09
CA GLU A 40 -15.57 -34.51 25.75
C GLU A 40 -14.41 -34.83 24.77
N ASP A 41 -14.68 -35.66 23.76
CA ASP A 41 -13.69 -36.07 22.75
C ASP A 41 -13.57 -35.11 21.55
N VAL A 42 -14.31 -34.00 21.54
CA VAL A 42 -14.35 -33.09 20.38
C VAL A 42 -13.19 -32.10 20.41
N VAL A 43 -12.18 -32.44 19.61
CA VAL A 43 -11.17 -31.52 19.07
C VAL A 43 -11.71 -30.94 17.76
N LYS A 44 -11.51 -29.63 17.55
CA LYS A 44 -11.87 -28.97 16.30
C LYS A 44 -11.12 -29.67 15.17
N ASP A 45 -11.86 -30.23 14.23
CA ASP A 45 -11.28 -30.82 13.03
C ASP A 45 -10.85 -29.69 12.09
N HIS A 46 -9.53 -29.52 11.93
CA HIS A 46 -8.98 -28.50 11.04
C HIS A 46 -9.18 -28.83 9.55
N GLY A 47 -9.61 -30.05 9.22
CA GLY A 47 -10.03 -30.43 7.86
C GLY A 47 -11.46 -30.03 7.51
N LEU A 48 -12.27 -29.56 8.49
CA LEU A 48 -13.66 -29.17 8.28
C LEU A 48 -13.84 -27.67 8.55
N LEU A 49 -14.30 -26.93 7.54
CA LEU A 49 -14.63 -25.51 7.70
C LEU A 49 -16.04 -25.34 8.24
N ASN A 50 -16.19 -24.51 9.26
CA ASN A 50 -17.51 -24.14 9.74
C ASN A 50 -18.11 -22.97 8.94
N LYS A 51 -19.39 -22.67 9.17
CA LYS A 51 -20.09 -21.59 8.44
C LYS A 51 -19.39 -20.23 8.60
N GLU A 52 -18.93 -19.90 9.80
CA GLU A 52 -18.28 -18.61 10.09
C GLU A 52 -16.95 -18.47 9.33
N GLU A 53 -16.17 -19.55 9.25
CA GLU A 53 -14.91 -19.59 8.54
C GLU A 53 -15.10 -19.45 7.03
N ILE A 54 -16.09 -20.18 6.47
CA ILE A 54 -16.46 -20.05 5.06
C ILE A 54 -16.90 -18.61 4.77
N GLN A 55 -17.83 -18.08 5.56
CA GLN A 55 -18.33 -16.70 5.37
C GLN A 55 -17.21 -15.68 5.48
N ARG A 56 -16.31 -15.82 6.46
CA ARG A 56 -15.15 -14.94 6.61
C ARG A 56 -14.25 -14.96 5.38
N VAL A 57 -13.92 -16.14 4.86
CA VAL A 57 -13.08 -16.25 3.65
C VAL A 57 -13.77 -15.63 2.45
N VAL A 58 -15.05 -15.97 2.22
CA VAL A 58 -15.83 -15.40 1.12
C VAL A 58 -15.90 -13.88 1.22
N SER A 59 -16.29 -13.33 2.38
CA SER A 59 -16.33 -11.88 2.59
C SER A 59 -14.98 -11.20 2.35
N ASN A 60 -13.88 -11.81 2.79
CA ASN A 60 -12.55 -11.25 2.59
C ASN A 60 -12.15 -11.26 1.10
N VAL A 61 -12.42 -12.35 0.39
CA VAL A 61 -12.12 -12.48 -1.05
C VAL A 61 -12.99 -11.52 -1.85
N THR A 62 -14.29 -11.46 -1.58
CA THR A 62 -15.20 -10.50 -2.21
C THR A 62 -14.75 -9.07 -1.96
N ALA A 63 -14.44 -8.69 -0.72
CA ALA A 63 -13.95 -7.35 -0.41
C ALA A 63 -12.59 -7.03 -1.05
N ALA A 64 -11.72 -8.02 -1.27
CA ALA A 64 -10.49 -7.83 -2.04
C ALA A 64 -10.78 -7.57 -3.51
N HIS A 65 -11.67 -8.37 -4.11
CA HIS A 65 -12.09 -8.22 -5.49
C HIS A 65 -12.79 -6.88 -5.75
N ASP A 66 -13.69 -6.46 -4.86
CA ASP A 66 -14.38 -5.17 -4.96
C ASP A 66 -13.40 -4.00 -4.90
N ARG A 67 -12.38 -4.06 -4.04
CA ARG A 67 -11.32 -3.04 -3.97
C ARG A 67 -10.52 -2.95 -5.26
N GLU A 68 -10.17 -4.09 -5.85
CA GLU A 68 -9.48 -4.14 -7.13
C GLU A 68 -10.34 -3.55 -8.25
N HIS A 69 -11.62 -3.93 -8.32
CA HIS A 69 -12.56 -3.40 -9.30
C HIS A 69 -12.75 -1.88 -9.13
N LEU A 70 -12.85 -1.38 -7.89
CA LEU A 70 -12.88 0.05 -7.60
C LEU A 70 -11.59 0.75 -8.07
N PHE A 71 -10.43 0.14 -7.85
CA PHE A 71 -9.15 0.70 -8.31
C PHE A 71 -9.11 0.79 -9.84
N MET A 72 -9.45 -0.28 -10.54
CA MET A 72 -9.49 -0.33 -12.00
C MET A 72 -10.48 0.70 -12.56
N SER A 73 -11.67 0.78 -11.98
CA SER A 73 -12.70 1.74 -12.39
C SER A 73 -12.24 3.21 -12.23
N ASN A 74 -11.34 3.47 -11.27
CA ASN A 74 -10.82 4.81 -10.98
C ASN A 74 -9.41 5.06 -11.52
N GLU A 75 -8.84 4.14 -12.31
CA GLU A 75 -7.47 4.24 -12.79
C GLU A 75 -7.22 5.56 -13.55
N ASN A 76 -8.17 5.97 -14.39
CA ASN A 76 -8.09 7.22 -15.16
C ASN A 76 -7.94 8.46 -14.25
N LEU A 77 -8.66 8.50 -13.12
CA LEU A 77 -8.55 9.60 -12.16
C LEU A 77 -7.20 9.59 -11.45
N ILE A 78 -6.71 8.41 -11.07
CA ILE A 78 -5.40 8.23 -10.43
C ILE A 78 -4.28 8.71 -11.38
N VAL A 79 -4.34 8.31 -12.66
CA VAL A 79 -3.38 8.76 -13.67
C VAL A 79 -3.45 10.27 -13.86
N LYS A 80 -4.65 10.86 -13.90
CA LYS A 80 -4.85 12.31 -14.00
C LYS A 80 -4.22 13.04 -12.82
N ILE A 81 -4.45 12.59 -11.59
CA ILE A 81 -3.86 13.15 -10.37
C ILE A 81 -2.32 13.05 -10.40
N LYS A 82 -1.78 11.90 -10.81
CA LYS A 82 -0.32 11.72 -10.94
C LYS A 82 0.27 12.67 -11.99
N ALA A 83 -0.39 12.81 -13.13
CA ALA A 83 0.06 13.69 -14.21
C ALA A 83 0.01 15.17 -13.82
N THR A 84 -1.09 15.62 -13.18
CA THR A 84 -1.22 17.01 -12.72
C THR A 84 -0.18 17.35 -11.66
N TYR A 85 0.08 16.43 -10.72
CA TYR A 85 1.12 16.60 -9.70
C TYR A 85 2.52 16.70 -10.30
N ARG A 86 2.89 15.80 -11.23
CA ARG A 86 4.19 15.89 -11.95
C ARG A 86 4.32 17.20 -12.70
N GLY A 87 3.27 17.65 -13.37
CA GLY A 87 3.25 18.94 -14.05
C GLY A 87 3.44 20.11 -13.09
N TYR A 88 2.80 20.07 -11.92
CA TYR A 88 2.96 21.10 -10.88
C TYR A 88 4.42 21.16 -10.39
N GLN A 89 5.01 20.01 -10.09
CA GLN A 89 6.42 19.93 -9.64
C GLN A 89 7.38 20.50 -10.67
N ALA A 90 7.21 20.17 -11.95
CA ALA A 90 8.03 20.72 -13.03
C ALA A 90 7.92 22.26 -13.12
N ARG A 91 6.70 22.80 -13.06
CA ARG A 91 6.46 24.26 -13.09
C ARG A 91 7.06 24.96 -11.87
N LYS A 92 6.94 24.35 -10.69
CA LYS A 92 7.53 24.87 -9.44
C LYS A 92 9.05 24.95 -9.55
N SER A 93 9.70 23.84 -9.93
CA SER A 93 11.16 23.79 -10.08
C SER A 93 11.67 24.79 -11.12
N TYR A 94 10.99 24.92 -12.26
CA TYR A 94 11.33 25.92 -13.28
C TYR A 94 11.25 27.34 -12.73
N LYS A 95 10.16 27.67 -12.02
CA LYS A 95 9.97 29.00 -11.42
C LYS A 95 11.05 29.32 -10.40
N GLU A 96 11.38 28.38 -9.51
CA GLU A 96 12.45 28.53 -8.53
C GLU A 96 13.80 28.80 -9.21
N ARG A 97 14.12 28.05 -10.27
CA ARG A 97 15.35 28.25 -11.04
C ARG A 97 15.39 29.60 -11.73
N LEU A 98 14.28 30.01 -12.33
CA LEU A 98 14.15 31.29 -13.02
C LEU A 98 14.28 32.46 -12.04
N ASP A 99 13.66 32.38 -10.87
CA ASP A 99 13.75 33.38 -9.82
C ASP A 99 15.19 33.49 -9.28
N PHE A 100 15.89 32.36 -9.11
CA PHE A 100 17.31 32.36 -8.78
C PHE A 100 18.13 33.10 -9.84
N MET A 101 17.96 32.79 -11.12
CA MET A 101 18.72 33.42 -12.21
C MET A 101 18.46 34.93 -12.27
N LYS A 102 17.19 35.36 -12.12
CA LYS A 102 16.83 36.79 -12.06
C LYS A 102 17.54 37.52 -10.91
N ARG A 103 17.60 36.90 -9.72
CA ARG A 103 18.30 37.47 -8.56
C ARG A 103 19.80 37.58 -8.78
N GLN A 104 20.41 36.59 -9.44
CA GLN A 104 21.86 36.55 -9.67
C GLN A 104 22.31 37.39 -10.87
N LEU A 105 21.43 37.65 -11.84
CA LEU A 105 21.77 38.33 -13.10
C LEU A 105 22.50 39.67 -12.90
N PRO A 106 22.06 40.58 -12.01
CA PRO A 106 22.77 41.85 -11.80
C PRO A 106 24.20 41.67 -11.29
N LEU A 107 24.44 40.66 -10.45
CA LEU A 107 25.77 40.35 -9.90
C LEU A 107 26.69 39.77 -10.98
N ILE A 108 26.16 38.86 -11.80
CA ILE A 108 26.88 38.28 -12.94
C ILE A 108 27.29 39.38 -13.92
N LEU A 109 26.36 40.27 -14.28
CA LEU A 109 26.63 41.40 -15.17
C LEU A 109 27.69 42.34 -14.60
N LYS A 110 27.66 42.59 -13.28
CA LYS A 110 28.67 43.42 -12.59
C LYS A 110 30.07 42.80 -12.66
N ILE A 111 30.18 41.48 -12.50
CA ILE A 111 31.46 40.77 -12.62
C ILE A 111 31.96 40.82 -14.07
N GLN A 112 31.09 40.52 -15.04
CA GLN A 112 31.42 40.54 -16.45
C GLN A 112 31.86 41.93 -16.94
N SER A 113 31.18 43.00 -16.52
CA SER A 113 31.53 44.36 -16.91
C SER A 113 32.88 44.80 -16.34
N LYS A 114 33.18 44.45 -15.08
CA LYS A 114 34.50 44.68 -14.46
C LYS A 114 35.61 43.98 -15.23
N TRP A 115 35.42 42.72 -15.60
CA TRP A 115 36.42 41.98 -16.38
C TRP A 115 36.65 42.59 -17.76
N LYS A 116 35.58 42.94 -18.48
CA LYS A 116 35.67 43.64 -19.77
C LYS A 116 36.46 44.95 -19.66
N MET A 117 36.22 45.73 -18.61
CA MET A 117 36.96 46.96 -18.34
C MET A 117 38.46 46.70 -18.14
N VAL A 118 38.84 45.70 -17.34
CA VAL A 118 40.24 45.33 -17.12
C VAL A 118 40.92 44.95 -18.43
N LEU A 119 40.28 44.12 -19.25
CA LEU A 119 40.80 43.72 -20.55
C LEU A 119 40.99 44.91 -21.49
N GLN A 120 40.03 45.84 -21.52
CA GLN A 120 40.12 47.05 -22.35
C GLN A 120 41.25 47.98 -21.89
N LYS A 121 41.41 48.17 -20.57
CA LYS A 121 42.53 48.95 -20.00
C LYS A 121 43.87 48.34 -20.37
N LYS A 122 44.01 47.01 -20.34
CA LYS A 122 45.22 46.31 -20.76
C LYS A 122 45.54 46.61 -22.25
N LYS A 123 44.58 46.38 -23.14
CA LYS A 123 44.73 46.66 -24.58
C LYS A 123 45.11 48.11 -24.87
N TYR A 124 44.53 49.06 -24.15
CA TYR A 124 44.88 50.47 -24.29
C TYR A 124 46.34 50.74 -23.88
N ARG A 125 46.78 50.22 -22.73
CA ARG A 125 48.17 50.35 -22.27
C ARG A 125 49.17 49.71 -23.23
N ASP A 126 48.83 48.56 -23.81
CA ASP A 126 49.68 47.88 -24.78
C ASP A 126 49.86 48.68 -26.08
N ARG A 127 48.91 49.56 -26.44
CA ARG A 127 49.02 50.48 -27.60
C ARG A 127 49.79 51.77 -27.32
N LEU A 128 50.02 52.10 -26.06
CA LEU A 128 50.80 53.28 -25.65
C LEU A 128 52.30 52.98 -25.49
N LYS A 129 52.68 51.70 -25.58
CA LYS A 129 54.07 51.26 -25.71
C LYS A 129 54.46 51.26 -27.18
#